data_AF-A0AAW2IVI3-F1
#
_entry.id   AF-A0AAW2IVI3-F1
#
_cell.length_a   1.000
_cell.length_b   1.000
_cell.length_c   1.000
_cell.angle_alpha   90.00
_cell.angle_beta   90.00
_cell.angle_gamma   90.00
#
_symmetry.space_group_name_H-M   'P 1'
#
loop_
_entity.id
_entity.type
_entity.pdbx_description
1 polymer ?
#
loop_
_entity_poly.entity_id
_entity_poly.type
_entity_poly.pdbx_seq_one_letter_code
_entity_poly.pdbx_strand_id
1 'polypeptide(L)'
;MESADWDLDAAAGSIQPGISFWQPNHICFAFESFVCRQMFDGFNHPNFSTRIESLPEGDKRRRLFFDRFMELKSVRPVDYLAWKPKSKFAAFCRSKYLRLIHPKMEASLFGNLDQRNLVSSGELPETPFFLAFIEMAKRIWLLHCLALSFDPEVSIFQASKGNRFSKFTWRA
;
A
#
# COMPACT_ATOMS: atom_id res chain seq x y z
N MET A 1 -1.65 -14.20 -12.93
CA MET A 1 -0.53 -13.69 -13.75
C MET A 1 -0.14 -14.75 -14.77
N GLU A 2 0.25 -15.94 -14.32
CA GLU A 2 0.49 -17.10 -15.22
C GLU A 2 -0.76 -17.45 -16.04
N SER A 3 -1.94 -17.46 -15.42
CA SER A 3 -3.23 -17.67 -16.10
C SER A 3 -3.61 -16.59 -17.12
N ALA A 4 -2.87 -15.48 -17.17
CA ALA A 4 -3.06 -14.37 -18.09
C ALA A 4 -1.90 -14.29 -19.10
N ASP A 5 -1.13 -15.37 -19.24
CA ASP A 5 0.03 -15.51 -20.15
C ASP A 5 1.09 -14.41 -19.98
N TRP A 6 1.30 -13.97 -18.73
CA TRP A 6 2.38 -13.04 -18.44
C TRP A 6 3.75 -13.71 -18.52
N ASP A 7 4.66 -13.06 -19.24
CA ASP A 7 6.09 -13.28 -19.10
C ASP A 7 6.55 -12.72 -17.75
N LEU A 8 6.68 -13.60 -16.76
CA LEU A 8 7.07 -13.23 -15.41
C LEU A 8 8.49 -12.67 -15.35
N ASP A 9 9.41 -13.19 -16.19
CA ASP A 9 10.80 -12.73 -16.25
C ASP A 9 10.87 -11.31 -16.80
N ALA A 10 10.16 -11.02 -17.89
CA ALA A 10 10.06 -9.67 -18.43
C ALA A 10 9.39 -8.71 -17.42
N ALA A 11 8.34 -9.15 -16.73
CA ALA A 11 7.65 -8.35 -15.72
C ALA A 11 8.56 -8.06 -14.51
N ALA A 12 9.27 -9.05 -14.00
CA ALA A 12 10.24 -8.86 -12.91
C ALA A 12 11.40 -7.94 -13.33
N GLY A 13 11.91 -8.10 -14.56
CA GLY A 13 12.93 -7.23 -15.14
C GLY A 13 12.46 -5.77 -15.27
N SER A 14 11.17 -5.55 -15.52
CA SER A 14 10.58 -4.19 -15.55
C SER A 14 10.48 -3.53 -14.17
N ILE A 15 10.31 -4.33 -13.11
CA ILE A 15 10.25 -3.85 -11.72
C ILE A 15 11.64 -3.42 -11.23
N GLN A 16 12.64 -4.25 -11.53
CA GLN A 16 14.03 -4.02 -11.17
C GLN A 16 14.95 -4.69 -12.19
N PRO A 17 15.64 -3.91 -13.03
CA PRO A 17 16.54 -4.44 -14.04
C PRO A 17 17.74 -5.17 -13.43
N GLY A 18 18.21 -6.22 -14.12
CA GLY A 18 19.45 -6.93 -13.78
C GLY A 18 19.39 -7.70 -12.47
N ILE A 19 18.23 -8.25 -12.10
CA ILE A 19 18.13 -9.21 -10.99
C ILE A 19 18.55 -10.59 -11.49
N SER A 20 19.47 -11.21 -10.76
CA SER A 20 19.73 -12.66 -10.84
C SER A 20 19.08 -13.33 -9.63
N PHE A 21 18.17 -14.26 -9.87
CA PHE A 21 17.56 -15.03 -8.79
C PHE A 21 18.40 -16.27 -8.48
N TRP A 22 18.56 -16.58 -7.18
CA TRP A 22 19.25 -17.80 -6.76
C TRP A 22 18.47 -19.07 -7.14
N GLN A 23 17.13 -18.99 -7.12
CA GLN A 23 16.22 -20.04 -7.58
C GLN A 23 15.16 -19.41 -8.49
N PRO A 24 14.64 -20.12 -9.52
CA PRO A 24 13.63 -19.57 -10.43
C PRO A 24 12.37 -19.05 -9.73
N ASN A 25 11.90 -19.76 -8.69
CA ASN A 25 10.74 -19.38 -7.89
C ASN A 25 10.93 -18.10 -7.06
N HIS A 26 12.16 -17.61 -6.85
CA HIS A 26 12.42 -16.35 -6.13
C HIS A 26 11.98 -15.11 -6.90
N ILE A 27 11.51 -15.27 -8.14
CA ILE A 27 10.92 -14.19 -8.92
C ILE A 27 9.76 -13.50 -8.21
N CYS A 28 9.03 -14.22 -7.34
CA CYS A 28 7.97 -13.66 -6.50
C CYS A 28 8.46 -12.48 -5.65
N PHE A 29 9.70 -12.49 -5.17
CA PHE A 29 10.25 -11.43 -4.34
C PHE A 29 10.40 -10.10 -5.08
N ALA A 30 10.54 -10.10 -6.41
CA ALA A 30 10.51 -8.87 -7.19
C ALA A 30 9.12 -8.21 -7.10
N PHE A 31 8.06 -9.01 -7.27
CA PHE A 31 6.68 -8.54 -7.15
C PHE A 31 6.35 -8.12 -5.73
N GLU A 32 6.67 -8.93 -4.72
CA GLU A 32 6.46 -8.59 -3.31
C GLU A 32 7.19 -7.30 -2.92
N SER A 33 8.45 -7.15 -3.33
CA SER A 33 9.22 -5.91 -3.11
C SER A 33 8.56 -4.70 -3.77
N PHE A 34 8.05 -4.86 -4.99
CA PHE A 34 7.29 -3.81 -5.69
C PHE A 34 6.03 -3.43 -4.92
N VAL A 35 5.22 -4.42 -4.49
CA VAL A 35 4.01 -4.17 -3.71
C VAL A 35 4.34 -3.44 -2.41
N CYS A 36 5.34 -3.92 -1.67
CA CYS A 36 5.80 -3.27 -0.44
C CYS A 36 6.21 -1.82 -0.72
N ARG A 37 7.05 -1.57 -1.72
CA ARG A 37 7.48 -0.21 -2.08
C ARG A 37 6.30 0.71 -2.38
N GLN A 38 5.34 0.28 -3.19
CA GLN A 38 4.20 1.11 -3.55
C GLN A 38 3.23 1.33 -2.38
N MET A 39 2.98 0.29 -1.58
CA MET A 39 2.02 0.37 -0.47
C MET A 39 2.58 1.18 0.70
N PHE A 40 3.87 1.04 1.02
CA PHE A 40 4.53 1.78 2.09
C PHE A 40 5.08 3.16 1.67
N ASP A 41 5.00 3.53 0.39
CA ASP A 41 5.38 4.87 -0.07
C ASP A 41 4.65 5.97 0.73
N GLY A 42 5.40 6.86 1.37
CA GLY A 42 4.87 7.93 2.22
C GLY A 42 4.44 7.52 3.63
N PHE A 43 4.77 6.32 4.12
CA PHE A 43 4.38 5.84 5.46
C PHE A 43 4.82 6.76 6.61
N ASN A 44 5.97 7.42 6.50
CA ASN A 44 6.43 8.35 7.54
C ASN A 44 5.69 9.70 7.51
N HIS A 45 4.79 9.92 6.54
CA HIS A 45 3.98 11.12 6.44
C HIS A 45 2.53 10.86 6.84
N PRO A 46 1.88 11.79 7.56
CA PRO A 46 0.46 11.69 7.86
C PRO A 46 -0.38 11.40 6.60
N ASN A 47 -1.29 10.44 6.71
CA ASN A 47 -2.18 10.02 5.63
C ASN A 47 -1.47 9.62 4.32
N PHE A 48 -0.21 9.19 4.37
CA PHE A 48 0.61 8.84 3.19
C PHE A 48 0.73 9.97 2.16
N SER A 49 0.60 11.22 2.60
CA SER A 49 0.59 12.40 1.74
C SER A 49 1.66 13.38 2.16
N THR A 50 2.39 13.92 1.19
CA THR A 50 3.33 15.03 1.39
C THR A 50 2.62 16.39 1.44
N ARG A 51 1.30 16.44 1.16
CA ARG A 51 0.54 17.68 1.29
C ARG A 51 0.48 18.10 2.74
N ILE A 52 0.75 19.38 2.98
CA ILE A 52 0.59 20.02 4.28
C ILE A 52 -0.91 20.03 4.60
N GLU A 53 -1.33 19.14 5.49
CA GLU A 53 -2.66 19.16 6.10
C GLU A 53 -2.53 19.79 7.49
N SER A 54 -3.45 20.67 7.86
CA SER A 54 -3.55 21.18 9.23
C SER A 54 -3.99 20.05 10.15
N LEU A 55 -3.01 19.37 10.75
CA LEU A 55 -3.24 18.32 11.73
C LEU A 55 -3.03 18.89 13.14
N PRO A 56 -3.78 18.39 14.14
CA PRO A 56 -3.46 18.67 15.53
C PRO A 56 -2.02 18.24 15.85
N GLU A 57 -1.38 18.90 16.82
CA GLU A 57 -0.02 18.58 17.26
C GLU A 57 -0.01 17.73 18.55
N GLY A 58 1.14 17.10 18.81
CA GLY A 58 1.40 16.34 20.04
C GLY A 58 0.35 15.26 20.34
N ASP A 59 -0.13 15.22 21.59
CA ASP A 59 -1.12 14.23 22.05
C ASP A 59 -2.43 14.21 21.28
N LYS A 60 -2.84 15.34 20.72
CA LYS A 60 -4.08 15.39 19.91
C LYS A 60 -3.88 14.65 18.60
N ARG A 61 -2.69 14.76 17.99
CA ARG A 61 -2.32 13.99 16.80
C ARG A 61 -2.35 12.50 17.08
N ARG A 62 -1.71 12.09 18.18
CA ARG A 62 -1.62 10.67 18.59
C ARG A 62 -3.00 10.05 18.81
N ARG A 63 -3.86 10.75 19.57
CA ARG A 63 -5.25 10.35 19.78
C ARG A 63 -6.03 10.23 18.48
N LEU A 64 -5.90 11.20 17.57
CA LEU A 64 -6.56 11.15 16.26
C LEU A 64 -6.20 9.87 15.47
N PHE A 65 -4.93 9.47 15.45
CA PHE A 65 -4.52 8.24 14.75
C PHE A 65 -4.95 6.98 15.50
N PHE A 66 -4.93 6.97 16.82
CA PHE A 66 -5.45 5.86 17.62
C PHE A 66 -6.96 5.67 17.43
N ASP A 67 -7.73 6.75 17.39
CA ASP A 67 -9.17 6.71 17.15
C ASP A 67 -9.48 6.14 15.76
N ARG A 68 -8.71 6.54 14.73
CA ARG A 68 -8.83 5.96 13.37
C ARG A 68 -8.50 4.47 13.34
N PHE A 69 -7.50 4.03 14.10
CA PHE A 69 -7.20 2.61 14.25
C PHE A 69 -8.38 1.87 14.88
N MET A 70 -8.89 2.38 16.01
CA MET A 70 -10.02 1.78 16.74
C MET A 70 -11.28 1.73 15.89
N GLU A 71 -11.54 2.74 15.06
CA GLU A 71 -12.70 2.81 14.18
C GLU A 71 -12.68 1.73 13.09
N LEU A 72 -11.51 1.43 12.50
CA LEU A 72 -11.42 0.50 11.36
C LEU A 72 -11.05 -0.94 11.75
N LYS A 73 -10.41 -1.18 12.90
CA LYS A 73 -9.82 -2.50 13.22
C LYS A 73 -10.81 -3.67 13.10
N SER A 74 -12.04 -3.49 13.59
CA SER A 74 -13.07 -4.54 13.68
C SER A 74 -14.11 -4.50 12.57
N VAL A 75 -14.02 -3.53 11.65
CA VAL A 75 -14.98 -3.36 10.55
C VAL A 75 -14.43 -3.99 9.29
N ARG A 76 -15.26 -4.69 8.50
CA ARG A 76 -14.81 -5.14 7.17
C ARG A 76 -14.52 -3.91 6.31
N PRO A 77 -13.39 -3.86 5.60
CA PRO A 77 -12.98 -2.63 4.95
C PRO A 77 -13.93 -2.25 3.80
N VAL A 78 -14.60 -3.21 3.16
CA VAL A 78 -15.65 -2.94 2.16
C VAL A 78 -16.83 -2.20 2.79
N ASP A 79 -17.36 -2.70 3.91
CA ASP A 79 -18.45 -2.05 4.64
C ASP A 79 -18.04 -0.64 5.10
N TYR A 80 -16.81 -0.49 5.56
CA TYR A 80 -16.28 0.80 5.98
C TYR A 80 -16.22 1.79 4.80
N LEU A 81 -15.78 1.36 3.62
CA LEU A 81 -15.72 2.21 2.44
C LEU A 81 -17.11 2.57 1.93
N ALA A 82 -18.08 1.66 2.01
CA ALA A 82 -19.49 1.94 1.69
C ALA A 82 -20.09 2.96 2.67
N TRP A 83 -19.77 2.85 3.96
CA TRP A 83 -20.23 3.77 4.99
C TRP A 83 -19.54 5.15 4.92
N LYS A 84 -18.24 5.18 4.65
CA LYS A 84 -17.42 6.41 4.62
C LYS A 84 -16.58 6.51 3.33
N PRO A 85 -17.21 6.75 2.17
CA PRO A 85 -16.52 6.79 0.87
C PRO A 85 -15.56 7.99 0.73
N LYS A 86 -15.71 9.03 1.55
CA LYS A 86 -14.84 10.22 1.57
C LYS A 86 -13.81 10.22 2.71
N SER A 87 -13.62 9.08 3.40
CA SER A 87 -12.64 8.96 4.48
C SER A 87 -11.20 9.06 3.97
N LYS A 88 -10.25 9.34 4.88
CA LYS A 88 -8.82 9.29 4.55
C LYS A 88 -8.36 7.89 4.16
N PHE A 89 -8.98 6.84 4.71
CA PHE A 89 -8.76 5.46 4.30
C PHE A 89 -9.24 5.22 2.85
N ALA A 90 -10.42 5.72 2.46
CA ALA A 90 -10.88 5.61 1.08
C ALA A 90 -9.94 6.33 0.08
N ALA A 91 -9.49 7.53 0.43
CA ALA A 91 -8.49 8.25 -0.37
C ALA A 91 -7.17 7.48 -0.50
N PHE A 92 -6.71 6.86 0.59
CA PHE A 92 -5.55 5.99 0.61
C PHE A 92 -5.72 4.78 -0.32
N CYS A 93 -6.82 4.02 -0.18
CA CYS A 93 -7.11 2.85 -1.03
C CYS A 93 -7.10 3.22 -2.51
N ARG A 94 -7.78 4.31 -2.89
CA ARG A 94 -7.81 4.80 -4.27
C ARG A 94 -6.42 5.19 -4.78
N SER A 95 -5.67 5.98 -4.02
CA SER A 95 -4.32 6.41 -4.41
C SER A 95 -3.40 5.21 -4.59
N LYS A 96 -3.42 4.26 -3.65
CA LYS A 96 -2.57 3.07 -3.68
C LYS A 96 -2.95 2.11 -4.79
N TYR A 97 -4.24 1.89 -5.05
CA TYR A 97 -4.69 1.03 -6.14
C TYR A 97 -4.18 1.58 -7.49
N LEU A 98 -4.38 2.87 -7.76
CA LEU A 98 -4.01 3.49 -9.03
C LEU A 98 -2.49 3.55 -9.27
N ARG A 99 -1.68 3.54 -8.20
CA ARG A 99 -0.21 3.47 -8.28
C ARG A 99 0.31 2.04 -8.36
N LEU A 100 -0.30 1.11 -7.63
CA LEU A 100 0.11 -0.29 -7.60
C LEU A 100 -0.24 -1.00 -8.90
N ILE A 101 -1.46 -0.78 -9.42
CA ILE A 101 -1.97 -1.47 -10.60
C ILE A 101 -1.86 -0.53 -11.82
N HIS A 102 -0.87 -0.83 -12.66
CA HIS A 102 -0.67 -0.09 -13.91
C HIS A 102 -1.81 -0.40 -14.91
N PRO A 103 -2.28 0.55 -15.75
CA PRO A 103 -3.35 0.28 -16.72
C PRO A 103 -3.06 -0.95 -17.60
N LYS A 104 -1.81 -1.09 -18.08
CA LYS A 104 -1.40 -2.28 -18.86
C LYS A 104 -1.55 -3.58 -18.06
N MET A 105 -1.20 -3.56 -16.78
CA MET A 105 -1.34 -4.72 -15.91
C MET A 105 -2.82 -5.09 -15.76
N GLU A 106 -3.67 -4.09 -15.56
CA GLU A 106 -5.11 -4.30 -15.39
C GLU A 106 -5.76 -4.84 -16.67
N ALA A 107 -5.47 -4.24 -17.82
CA ALA A 107 -5.95 -4.69 -19.11
C ALA A 107 -5.52 -6.13 -19.41
N SER A 108 -4.30 -6.54 -19.04
CA SER A 108 -3.86 -7.92 -19.19
C SER A 108 -4.50 -8.89 -18.18
N LEU A 109 -4.82 -8.45 -16.96
CA LEU A 109 -5.42 -9.30 -15.93
C LEU A 109 -6.92 -9.50 -16.13
N PHE A 110 -7.64 -8.46 -16.58
CA PHE A 110 -9.11 -8.44 -16.65
C PHE A 110 -9.67 -8.22 -18.06
N GLY A 111 -8.82 -7.92 -19.05
CA GLY A 111 -9.25 -7.61 -20.42
C GLY A 111 -9.84 -6.21 -20.61
N ASN A 112 -9.97 -5.41 -19.56
CA ASN A 112 -10.54 -4.06 -19.60
C ASN A 112 -9.94 -3.16 -18.49
N LEU A 113 -10.42 -1.92 -18.39
CA LEU A 113 -10.01 -0.93 -17.36
C LEU A 113 -11.20 -0.51 -16.48
N ASP A 114 -12.26 -1.31 -16.44
CA ASP A 114 -13.52 -0.92 -15.77
C ASP A 114 -13.30 -0.79 -14.26
N GLN A 115 -12.51 -1.69 -13.69
CA GLN A 115 -12.14 -1.65 -12.28
C GLN A 115 -11.39 -0.35 -11.92
N ARG A 116 -10.43 0.07 -12.74
CA ARG A 116 -9.72 1.35 -12.60
C ARG A 116 -10.66 2.53 -12.69
N ASN A 117 -11.61 2.49 -13.62
CA ASN A 117 -12.57 3.56 -13.84
C ASN A 117 -13.47 3.73 -12.61
N LEU A 118 -13.99 2.63 -12.04
CA LEU A 118 -14.75 2.61 -10.79
C LEU A 118 -13.93 3.18 -9.61
N VAL A 119 -12.70 2.70 -9.43
CA VAL A 119 -11.81 3.23 -8.37
C VAL A 119 -11.53 4.72 -8.59
N SER A 120 -11.43 5.16 -9.85
CA SER A 120 -11.24 6.55 -10.25
C SER A 120 -12.52 7.40 -10.16
N SER A 121 -13.72 6.83 -10.09
CA SER A 121 -14.93 7.58 -9.71
C SER A 121 -15.11 7.62 -8.20
N GLY A 122 -14.44 6.71 -7.47
CA GLY A 122 -14.59 6.53 -6.02
C GLY A 122 -15.63 5.47 -5.66
N GLU A 123 -16.07 4.69 -6.65
CA GLU A 123 -16.89 3.50 -6.49
C GLU A 123 -16.03 2.30 -6.09
N LEU A 124 -16.69 1.25 -5.60
CA LEU A 124 -16.06 0.03 -5.11
C LEU A 124 -16.31 -1.12 -6.09
N PRO A 125 -15.27 -1.55 -6.83
CA PRO A 125 -15.34 -2.80 -7.57
C PRO A 125 -15.66 -3.98 -6.68
N GLU A 126 -16.61 -4.83 -7.08
CA GLU A 126 -16.97 -6.06 -6.35
C GLU A 126 -16.18 -7.28 -6.86
N THR A 127 -14.93 -7.08 -7.28
CA THR A 127 -14.09 -8.18 -7.79
C THR A 127 -13.28 -8.84 -6.67
N PRO A 128 -13.05 -10.16 -6.72
CA PRO A 128 -12.21 -10.84 -5.73
C PRO A 128 -10.81 -10.23 -5.61
N PHE A 129 -10.25 -9.75 -6.72
CA PHE A 129 -8.97 -9.07 -6.74
C PHE A 129 -8.98 -7.77 -5.94
N PHE A 130 -9.99 -6.92 -6.16
CA PHE A 130 -10.09 -5.65 -5.45
C PHE A 130 -10.38 -5.85 -3.96
N LEU A 131 -11.19 -6.86 -3.61
CA LEU A 131 -11.42 -7.25 -2.22
C LEU A 131 -10.13 -7.66 -1.52
N ALA A 132 -9.30 -8.48 -2.16
CA ALA A 132 -7.99 -8.87 -1.63
C ALA A 132 -7.04 -7.66 -1.48
N PHE A 133 -7.05 -6.75 -2.46
CA PHE A 133 -6.29 -5.49 -2.39
C PHE A 133 -6.73 -4.64 -1.20
N ILE A 134 -8.03 -4.48 -0.97
CA ILE A 134 -8.55 -3.68 0.15
C ILE A 134 -8.14 -4.30 1.49
N GLU A 135 -8.18 -5.62 1.64
CA GLU A 135 -7.74 -6.29 2.87
C GLU A 135 -6.26 -6.02 3.18
N MET A 136 -5.40 -6.05 2.16
CA MET A 136 -4.01 -5.62 2.29
C MET A 136 -3.90 -4.14 2.66
N ALA A 137 -4.64 -3.27 1.98
CA ALA A 137 -4.66 -1.83 2.24
C ALA A 137 -5.10 -1.52 3.69
N LYS A 138 -6.11 -2.23 4.21
CA LYS A 138 -6.56 -2.12 5.61
C LYS A 138 -5.42 -2.41 6.58
N ARG A 139 -4.69 -3.52 6.39
CA ARG A 139 -3.59 -3.91 7.29
C ARG A 139 -2.51 -2.83 7.36
N ILE A 140 -2.14 -2.27 6.21
CA ILE A 140 -1.11 -1.23 6.11
C ILE A 140 -1.61 0.10 6.70
N TRP A 141 -2.87 0.45 6.47
CA TRP A 141 -3.49 1.63 7.07
C TRP A 141 -3.55 1.54 8.60
N LEU A 142 -3.93 0.37 9.14
CA LEU A 142 -3.97 0.15 10.59
C LEU A 142 -2.57 0.24 11.21
N LEU A 143 -1.58 -0.35 10.55
CA LEU A 143 -0.18 -0.24 10.97
C LEU A 143 0.29 1.22 10.98
N HIS A 144 -0.06 2.00 9.96
CA HIS A 144 0.23 3.43 9.89
C HIS A 144 -0.42 4.23 11.03
N CYS A 145 -1.70 3.97 11.30
CA CYS A 145 -2.40 4.60 12.42
C CYS A 145 -1.75 4.26 13.77
N LEU A 146 -1.34 3.00 13.98
CA LEU A 146 -0.63 2.63 15.21
C LEU A 146 0.73 3.32 15.31
N ALA A 147 1.52 3.31 14.23
CA ALA A 147 2.86 3.91 14.20
C ALA A 147 2.85 5.40 14.60
N LEU A 148 1.86 6.16 14.12
CA LEU A 148 1.68 7.58 14.44
C LEU A 148 0.94 7.85 15.76
N SER A 149 0.44 6.81 16.44
CA SER A 149 -0.18 6.93 17.76
C SER A 149 0.81 6.78 18.91
N PHE A 150 2.00 6.23 18.65
CA PHE A 150 3.03 6.00 19.67
C PHE A 150 3.88 7.24 19.96
N ASP A 151 4.56 7.18 21.10
CA ASP A 151 5.55 8.15 21.53
C ASP A 151 6.82 7.40 21.99
N PRO A 152 7.95 7.47 21.27
CA PRO A 152 8.14 8.22 20.02
C PRO A 152 7.38 7.62 18.82
N GLU A 153 7.14 8.43 17.77
CA GLU A 153 6.53 7.95 16.52
C GLU A 153 7.40 6.84 15.90
N VAL A 154 6.78 5.75 15.47
CA VAL A 154 7.47 4.67 14.77
C VAL A 154 7.64 5.06 13.31
N SER A 155 8.86 4.90 12.79
CA SER A 155 9.17 5.13 11.38
C SER A 155 9.63 3.85 10.70
N ILE A 156 9.50 3.82 9.38
CA ILE A 156 10.08 2.77 8.55
C ILE A 156 11.23 3.34 7.71
N PHE A 157 12.17 2.48 7.35
CA PHE A 157 13.22 2.79 6.40
C PHE A 157 13.24 1.72 5.30
N GLN A 158 13.72 2.12 4.12
CA GLN A 158 13.92 1.21 3.00
C GLN A 158 15.41 0.93 2.82
N ALA A 159 15.77 -0.34 2.68
CA ALA A 159 17.13 -0.72 2.33
C ALA A 159 17.38 -0.59 0.82
N SER A 160 18.27 0.32 0.43
CA SER A 160 18.68 0.49 -0.97
C SER A 160 19.79 -0.50 -1.36
N LYS A 161 19.76 -0.95 -2.62
CA LYS A 161 20.84 -1.76 -3.20
C LYS A 161 22.18 -1.02 -3.06
N GLY A 162 23.20 -1.71 -2.55
CA GLY A 162 24.54 -1.15 -2.32
C GLY A 162 24.77 -0.58 -0.92
N ASN A 163 23.73 -0.44 -0.09
CA ASN A 163 23.90 -0.01 1.30
C ASN A 163 24.40 -1.17 2.18
N ARG A 164 25.36 -0.88 3.05
CA ARG A 164 25.84 -1.82 4.07
C ARG A 164 25.05 -1.59 5.36
N PHE A 165 24.38 -2.62 5.85
CA PHE A 165 23.67 -2.57 7.13
C PHE A 165 24.53 -3.26 8.20
N SER A 166 24.79 -2.56 9.30
CA SER A 166 25.43 -3.14 10.48
C SER A 166 24.40 -3.17 11.63
N LYS A 167 24.43 -4.23 12.44
CA LYS A 167 23.48 -4.43 13.55
C LYS A 167 23.51 -3.33 14.62
N PHE A 168 24.54 -2.48 14.64
CA PHE A 168 24.87 -1.62 15.78
C PHE A 168 24.46 -0.14 15.66
N THR A 169 23.79 0.27 14.58
CA THR A 169 23.36 1.67 14.41
C THR A 169 21.86 1.76 14.12
N TRP A 170 21.06 1.44 15.14
CA TRP A 170 19.67 1.88 15.22
C TRP A 170 19.51 2.65 16.53
N ARG A 171 19.84 3.95 16.53
CA ARG A 171 19.34 4.89 17.53
C ARG A 171 18.38 5.82 16.80
N ALA A 172 17.11 5.71 17.17
CA ALA A 172 16.07 6.67 16.83
C ALA A 172 16.29 7.97 17.61
#